data_AF-A0A485AX28-F1
#
_entry.id   AF-A0A485AX28-F1
#
_cell.length_a   1.000
_cell.length_b   1.000
_cell.length_c   1.000
_cell.angle_alpha   90.00
_cell.angle_beta   90.00
_cell.angle_gamma   90.00
#
_symmetry.space_group_name_H-M   'P 1'
#
loop_
_entity.id
_entity.type
_entity.pdbx_description
1 polymer ?
#
loop_
_entity_poly.entity_id
_entity_poly.type
_entity_poly.pdbx_seq_one_letter_code
_entity_poly.pdbx_strand_id
1 'polypeptide(L)'
;MKVDWLFKNVTVIDGSGGPQYRGDVAVKGDRIVAIAPALQVAAEREIEGQGRVLAPGFIDVHTHDDINVIRMPEYLPKLSQGVTTVIVGNCGISAAMATMRGAVPDPMNLLGEQAQFIYPTVQAYAHAVEVARPSLNVGTLIGHTALRNNHMDDLFRPATQTEIAGMRVQLRDALREGALGLSTGLAYASAFHSTTEEVMALAEELAAEKGIYTTHLRSEFEPILEALDEAFRIGRHGNVPVVVSHHKCAGAKNWGRTRETLAFFDEMRQRQEIACDCYPYSASSSTLDMKQVTDEFDIVITWSESRPEQAGKTLRQIADEWQVSLHDAAAQLMPAGAIYYNMDEQDVRRVMRYPVTMIGSDGLPNDPMPHPRLWGAFPRVLGHYSRDEQLFPLTTAIHKMTGLSAARFQLPERGLVKIGYFADLVLFDPQTVRDVASFADPKQPADGIEAVMVNGVMSYGSDKKITGRAGVSCAAGWTKELNMSIKRYGVEGGTGTGGQHLPFARAVEAGGWLYVSGQTPMKNGEVVEGGIVDQSRLAIQNCVDIMSEAGYTLADVVHVKVILTDSRYFQSFNKVFREFFGDNPPARICCVADLVVDCKVEVDVTCYNAARV
;
A
#
# COMPACT_ATOMS: atom_id res chain seq x y z
N MET A 1 -31.95 -2.35 -15.73
CA MET A 1 -30.84 -2.81 -14.87
C MET A 1 -31.11 -2.32 -13.46
N LYS A 2 -31.10 -3.19 -12.44
CA LYS A 2 -31.13 -2.77 -11.03
C LYS A 2 -29.70 -2.44 -10.59
N VAL A 3 -29.51 -1.31 -9.93
CA VAL A 3 -28.23 -0.83 -9.39
C VAL A 3 -28.29 -0.75 -7.87
N ASP A 4 -27.14 -0.70 -7.20
CA ASP A 4 -27.08 -0.76 -5.73
C ASP A 4 -27.28 0.63 -5.14
N TRP A 5 -26.61 1.63 -5.71
CA TRP A 5 -26.75 3.03 -5.33
C TRP A 5 -27.02 3.92 -6.55
N LEU A 6 -27.85 4.93 -6.34
CA LEU A 6 -28.08 6.01 -7.29
C LEU A 6 -27.98 7.36 -6.58
N PHE A 7 -26.96 8.14 -6.93
CA PHE A 7 -26.83 9.54 -6.51
C PHE A 7 -27.55 10.41 -7.53
N LYS A 8 -28.51 11.22 -7.08
CA LYS A 8 -29.40 12.02 -7.95
C LYS A 8 -29.14 13.51 -7.82
N ASN A 9 -29.26 14.23 -8.92
CA ASN A 9 -29.14 15.69 -9.00
C ASN A 9 -27.87 16.27 -8.33
N VAL A 10 -26.77 15.52 -8.33
CA VAL A 10 -25.50 15.99 -7.78
C VAL A 10 -24.80 16.95 -8.75
N THR A 11 -23.93 17.80 -8.21
CA THR A 11 -22.90 18.46 -9.01
C THR A 11 -21.70 17.53 -9.08
N VAL A 12 -21.44 16.94 -10.24
CA VAL A 12 -20.30 16.07 -10.46
C VAL A 12 -19.07 16.93 -10.74
N ILE A 13 -18.03 16.75 -9.93
CA ILE A 13 -16.67 17.18 -10.26
C ILE A 13 -15.85 15.91 -10.43
N ASP A 14 -15.58 15.55 -11.68
CA ASP A 14 -15.14 14.20 -12.05
C ASP A 14 -13.68 13.88 -11.71
N GLY A 15 -12.92 14.82 -11.17
CA GLY A 15 -11.49 14.66 -10.84
C GLY A 15 -10.53 14.90 -11.99
N SER A 16 -11.01 15.18 -13.21
CA SER A 16 -10.14 15.42 -14.39
C SER A 16 -9.50 16.81 -14.42
N GLY A 17 -9.98 17.74 -13.59
CA GLY A 17 -9.67 19.17 -13.66
C GLY A 17 -10.55 19.94 -14.66
N GLY A 18 -11.45 19.25 -15.37
CA GLY A 18 -12.44 19.83 -16.26
C GLY A 18 -13.59 20.56 -15.54
N PRO A 19 -14.55 21.09 -16.32
CA PRO A 19 -15.71 21.79 -15.76
C PRO A 19 -16.65 20.84 -15.00
N GLN A 20 -17.28 21.36 -13.94
CA GLN A 20 -18.32 20.65 -13.21
C GLN A 20 -19.63 20.58 -14.02
N TYR A 21 -20.45 19.55 -13.79
CA TYR A 21 -21.76 19.39 -14.43
C TYR A 21 -22.78 18.77 -13.48
N ARG A 22 -24.07 18.90 -13.81
CA ARG A 22 -25.17 18.30 -13.03
C ARG A 22 -25.55 16.96 -13.62
N GLY A 23 -25.81 15.96 -12.77
CA GLY A 23 -26.30 14.67 -13.23
C GLY A 23 -26.50 13.66 -12.12
N ASP A 24 -26.84 12.44 -12.55
CA ASP A 24 -27.01 11.27 -11.72
C ASP A 24 -25.86 10.30 -11.95
N VAL A 25 -25.43 9.61 -10.89
CA VAL A 25 -24.36 8.60 -10.92
C VAL A 25 -24.87 7.31 -10.30
N ALA A 26 -24.81 6.22 -11.06
CA ALA A 26 -25.24 4.90 -10.63
C ALA A 26 -24.05 3.98 -10.35
N VAL A 27 -24.11 3.28 -9.22
CA VAL A 27 -23.09 2.33 -8.75
C VAL A 27 -23.70 0.94 -8.65
N LYS A 28 -22.95 -0.08 -9.10
CA LYS A 28 -23.29 -1.48 -8.93
C LYS A 28 -22.02 -2.28 -8.63
N GLY A 29 -22.06 -3.10 -7.59
CA GLY A 29 -20.88 -3.72 -7.01
C GLY A 29 -19.89 -2.65 -6.58
N ASP A 30 -18.64 -2.84 -7.00
CA ASP A 30 -17.53 -1.93 -6.75
C ASP A 30 -17.37 -0.84 -7.81
N ARG A 31 -18.24 -0.77 -8.84
CA ARG A 31 -18.04 0.10 -10.02
C ARG A 31 -19.13 1.13 -10.24
N ILE A 32 -18.73 2.24 -10.85
CA ILE A 32 -19.62 3.22 -11.47
C ILE A 32 -20.09 2.65 -12.82
N VAL A 33 -21.41 2.45 -12.98
CA VAL A 33 -21.97 1.76 -14.16
C VAL A 33 -22.73 2.67 -15.12
N ALA A 34 -23.19 3.83 -14.67
CA ALA A 34 -23.85 4.81 -15.54
C ALA A 34 -23.72 6.23 -14.97
N ILE A 35 -23.62 7.21 -15.88
CA ILE A 35 -23.65 8.64 -15.59
C ILE A 35 -24.50 9.30 -16.67
N ALA A 36 -25.49 10.10 -16.30
CA ALA A 36 -26.31 10.87 -17.24
C ALA A 36 -26.96 12.08 -16.53
N PRO A 37 -27.43 13.11 -17.25
CA PRO A 37 -28.15 14.23 -16.63
C PRO A 37 -29.37 13.81 -15.80
N ALA A 38 -30.03 12.72 -16.19
CA ALA A 38 -31.09 12.06 -15.44
C ALA A 38 -31.10 10.56 -15.78
N LEU A 39 -31.07 9.68 -14.78
CA LEU A 39 -31.11 8.23 -14.95
C LEU A 39 -32.48 7.66 -14.56
N GLN A 40 -33.06 6.85 -15.45
CA GLN A 40 -34.28 6.09 -15.19
C GLN A 40 -33.92 4.62 -14.92
N VAL A 41 -33.33 4.38 -13.75
CA VAL A 41 -32.89 3.04 -13.30
C VAL A 41 -33.46 2.74 -11.92
N ALA A 42 -33.81 1.47 -11.67
CA ALA A 42 -34.21 1.04 -10.34
C ALA A 42 -32.96 0.90 -9.46
N ALA A 43 -32.94 1.55 -8.30
CA ALA A 43 -31.83 1.48 -7.34
C ALA A 43 -32.28 0.82 -6.03
N GLU A 44 -31.38 0.11 -5.35
CA GLU A 44 -31.65 -0.36 -3.98
C GLU A 44 -31.69 0.77 -2.98
N ARG A 45 -30.83 1.77 -3.18
CA ARG A 45 -30.73 2.97 -2.37
C ARG A 45 -30.55 4.18 -3.28
N GLU A 46 -31.28 5.24 -2.97
CA GLU A 46 -31.16 6.53 -3.65
C GLU A 46 -30.65 7.59 -2.65
N ILE A 47 -29.75 8.45 -3.11
CA ILE A 47 -29.29 9.62 -2.37
C ILE A 47 -29.62 10.85 -3.21
N GLU A 48 -30.46 11.74 -2.68
CA GLU A 48 -30.76 13.03 -3.28
C GLU A 48 -29.64 14.02 -2.93
N GLY A 49 -28.92 14.50 -3.95
CA GLY A 49 -27.70 15.29 -3.79
C GLY A 49 -27.82 16.73 -4.28
N GLN A 50 -29.04 17.27 -4.33
CA GLN A 50 -29.27 18.68 -4.69
C GLN A 50 -28.40 19.62 -3.83
N GLY A 51 -27.57 20.44 -4.48
CA GLY A 51 -26.66 21.36 -3.80
C GLY A 51 -25.41 20.69 -3.20
N ARG A 52 -25.17 19.40 -3.47
CA ARG A 52 -23.97 18.66 -3.08
C ARG A 52 -23.05 18.42 -4.26
N VAL A 53 -21.77 18.30 -3.94
CA VAL A 53 -20.75 17.85 -4.89
C VAL A 53 -20.53 16.36 -4.71
N LEU A 54 -20.57 15.62 -5.81
CA LEU A 54 -20.07 14.25 -5.87
C LEU A 54 -18.75 14.26 -6.64
N ALA A 55 -17.69 13.80 -5.98
CA ALA A 55 -16.33 13.74 -6.50
C ALA A 55 -15.75 12.33 -6.32
N PRO A 56 -14.62 11.99 -6.98
CA PRO A 56 -13.88 10.80 -6.60
C PRO A 56 -13.43 10.94 -5.16
N GLY A 57 -13.37 9.82 -4.45
CA GLY A 57 -12.78 9.77 -3.12
C GLY A 57 -11.34 10.28 -3.14
N PHE A 58 -10.96 11.03 -2.10
CA PHE A 58 -9.66 11.68 -2.06
C PHE A 58 -8.54 10.65 -1.86
N ILE A 59 -7.42 10.87 -2.53
CA ILE A 59 -6.22 10.04 -2.45
C ILE A 59 -5.18 10.81 -1.66
N ASP A 60 -4.90 10.33 -0.46
CA ASP A 60 -3.86 10.89 0.40
C ASP A 60 -2.50 10.32 0.02
N VAL A 61 -1.74 11.11 -0.74
CA VAL A 61 -0.48 10.66 -1.35
C VAL A 61 0.70 10.61 -0.38
N HIS A 62 0.54 11.18 0.81
CA HIS A 62 1.63 11.30 1.77
C HIS A 62 1.16 10.94 3.17
N THR A 63 1.36 9.68 3.55
CA THR A 63 0.94 9.17 4.85
C THR A 63 2.01 8.32 5.53
N HIS A 64 1.85 8.20 6.85
CA HIS A 64 2.59 7.29 7.73
C HIS A 64 1.61 6.32 8.42
N ASP A 65 0.60 5.87 7.66
CA ASP A 65 -0.51 5.07 8.17
C ASP A 65 -0.23 3.54 8.12
N ASP A 66 0.98 3.14 7.71
CA ASP A 66 1.39 1.76 7.38
C ASP A 66 0.80 0.68 8.30
N ILE A 67 1.00 0.79 9.61
CA ILE A 67 0.55 -0.19 10.60
C ILE A 67 -0.88 0.12 11.05
N ASN A 68 -1.25 1.39 11.05
CA ASN A 68 -2.50 1.87 11.62
C ASN A 68 -3.72 1.51 10.77
N VAL A 69 -3.57 1.49 9.43
CA VAL A 69 -4.64 1.01 8.55
C VAL A 69 -5.00 -0.46 8.80
N ILE A 70 -4.07 -1.28 9.31
CA ILE A 70 -4.32 -2.68 9.68
C ILE A 70 -4.88 -2.78 11.11
N ARG A 71 -4.28 -2.07 12.07
CA ARG A 71 -4.65 -2.16 13.50
C ARG A 71 -5.96 -1.46 13.84
N MET A 72 -6.29 -0.40 13.11
CA MET A 72 -7.50 0.40 13.28
C MET A 72 -8.26 0.47 11.94
N PRO A 73 -8.83 -0.65 11.45
CA PRO A 73 -9.38 -0.75 10.10
C PRO A 73 -10.55 0.20 9.83
N GLU A 74 -11.25 0.68 10.86
CA GLU A 74 -12.22 1.78 10.78
C GLU A 74 -11.62 3.08 10.22
N TYR A 75 -10.39 3.39 10.63
CA TYR A 75 -9.57 4.54 10.24
C TYR A 75 -10.30 5.88 9.98
N LEU A 76 -11.03 6.33 11.02
CA LEU A 76 -11.77 7.59 11.02
C LEU A 76 -10.96 8.85 10.67
N PRO A 77 -9.67 9.02 11.06
CA PRO A 77 -8.93 10.26 10.80
C PRO A 77 -8.92 10.65 9.32
N LYS A 78 -8.81 9.67 8.41
CA LYS A 78 -8.80 9.90 6.96
C LYS A 78 -10.19 9.87 6.36
N LEU A 79 -10.99 8.88 6.77
CA LEU A 79 -12.32 8.70 6.19
C LEU A 79 -13.23 9.90 6.44
N SER A 80 -13.16 10.52 7.63
CA SER A 80 -13.94 11.73 7.95
C SER A 80 -13.56 12.97 7.12
N GLN A 81 -12.47 12.92 6.37
CA GLN A 81 -12.01 13.98 5.47
C GLN A 81 -12.47 13.79 4.02
N GLY A 82 -13.08 12.64 3.68
CA GLY A 82 -13.38 12.27 2.30
C GLY A 82 -12.30 11.40 1.63
N VAL A 83 -11.27 10.99 2.36
CA VAL A 83 -10.20 10.12 1.85
C VAL A 83 -10.72 8.69 1.68
N THR A 84 -10.42 8.08 0.54
CA THR A 84 -10.75 6.68 0.23
C THR A 84 -9.51 5.83 -0.02
N THR A 85 -8.36 6.45 -0.28
CA THR A 85 -7.11 5.76 -0.55
C THR A 85 -5.96 6.48 0.13
N VAL A 86 -5.07 5.73 0.78
CA VAL A 86 -3.84 6.25 1.39
C VAL A 86 -2.62 5.63 0.70
N ILE A 87 -1.58 6.43 0.50
CA ILE A 87 -0.25 5.97 0.09
C ILE A 87 0.66 5.95 1.32
N VAL A 88 1.07 4.76 1.72
CA VAL A 88 1.92 4.49 2.88
C VAL A 88 3.37 4.24 2.43
N GLY A 89 4.29 4.12 3.39
CA GLY A 89 5.69 3.84 3.08
C GLY A 89 6.50 5.06 2.62
N ASN A 90 6.12 6.27 3.05
CA ASN A 90 6.75 7.53 2.67
C ASN A 90 8.05 7.82 3.44
N CYS A 91 8.83 8.79 2.96
CA CYS A 91 9.99 9.36 3.67
C CYS A 91 11.07 8.34 4.09
N GLY A 92 11.22 7.26 3.32
CA GLY A 92 12.19 6.21 3.60
C GLY A 92 11.75 5.20 4.65
N ILE A 93 10.57 5.34 5.25
CA ILE A 93 10.07 4.42 6.28
C ILE A 93 8.86 3.64 5.76
N SER A 94 8.87 2.32 5.93
CA SER A 94 7.74 1.45 5.56
C SER A 94 7.61 0.30 6.56
N ALA A 95 6.38 -0.16 6.80
CA ALA A 95 6.16 -1.40 7.57
C ALA A 95 6.35 -2.66 6.71
N ALA A 96 6.00 -2.58 5.43
CA ALA A 96 6.33 -3.62 4.45
C ALA A 96 7.84 -3.66 4.21
N MET A 97 8.37 -4.88 3.98
CA MET A 97 9.79 -5.14 3.76
C MET A 97 10.69 -4.72 4.95
N ALA A 98 10.16 -4.65 6.16
CA ALA A 98 10.91 -4.25 7.34
C ALA A 98 10.96 -5.39 8.37
N THR A 99 12.17 -5.83 8.71
CA THR A 99 12.41 -6.81 9.79
C THR A 99 13.21 -6.17 10.90
N MET A 100 12.68 -6.17 12.13
CA MET A 100 13.37 -5.54 13.26
C MET A 100 14.26 -6.52 14.00
N ARG A 101 15.59 -6.31 13.93
CA ARG A 101 16.58 -7.11 14.68
C ARG A 101 16.68 -6.68 16.16
N GLY A 102 16.19 -5.49 16.50
CA GLY A 102 16.24 -4.89 17.82
C GLY A 102 15.29 -3.70 17.92
N ALA A 103 15.71 -2.65 18.63
CA ALA A 103 14.94 -1.40 18.71
C ALA A 103 14.64 -0.84 17.32
N VAL A 104 13.43 -0.32 17.12
CA VAL A 104 13.02 0.28 15.86
C VAL A 104 13.80 1.59 15.67
N PRO A 105 14.56 1.77 14.57
CA PRO A 105 15.36 2.97 14.36
C PRO A 105 14.47 4.19 14.12
N ASP A 106 14.94 5.37 14.52
CA ASP A 106 14.31 6.63 14.15
C ASP A 106 14.51 6.94 12.64
N PRO A 107 13.48 7.39 11.90
CA PRO A 107 12.11 7.68 12.33
C PRO A 107 11.12 6.53 12.06
N MET A 108 11.56 5.28 11.82
CA MET A 108 10.64 4.16 11.60
C MET A 108 9.75 3.89 12.81
N ASN A 109 10.21 4.22 14.02
CA ASN A 109 9.42 4.20 15.26
C ASN A 109 8.15 5.08 15.20
N LEU A 110 8.06 6.04 14.28
CA LEU A 110 6.82 6.80 14.03
C LEU A 110 5.67 5.89 13.55
N LEU A 111 5.98 4.76 12.90
CA LEU A 111 4.98 3.83 12.38
C LEU A 111 4.43 2.90 13.46
N GLY A 112 5.23 2.59 14.49
CA GLY A 112 4.83 1.68 15.55
C GLY A 112 6.01 1.07 16.33
N GLU A 113 5.68 0.10 17.17
CA GLU A 113 6.63 -0.62 18.02
C GLU A 113 7.20 -1.86 17.32
N GLN A 114 8.32 -2.39 17.83
CA GLN A 114 9.04 -3.54 17.24
C GLN A 114 8.13 -4.72 16.89
N ALA A 115 7.22 -5.10 17.81
CA ALA A 115 6.33 -6.24 17.65
C ALA A 115 5.31 -6.09 16.50
N GLN A 116 5.19 -4.89 15.92
CA GLN A 116 4.23 -4.58 14.86
C GLN A 116 4.87 -4.64 13.46
N PHE A 117 6.19 -4.69 13.37
CA PHE A 117 6.94 -4.88 12.12
C PHE A 117 7.03 -6.37 11.77
N ILE A 118 5.91 -6.95 11.36
CA ILE A 118 5.74 -8.39 11.09
C ILE A 118 5.45 -8.69 9.61
N TYR A 119 5.81 -7.77 8.72
CA TYR A 119 5.52 -7.84 7.28
C TYR A 119 6.81 -7.93 6.46
N PRO A 120 7.46 -9.11 6.41
CA PRO A 120 8.77 -9.25 5.76
C PRO A 120 8.72 -9.08 4.24
N THR A 121 7.53 -9.21 3.64
CA THR A 121 7.29 -9.05 2.20
C THR A 121 6.12 -8.09 1.93
N VAL A 122 6.04 -7.51 0.73
CA VAL A 122 4.89 -6.70 0.30
C VAL A 122 3.66 -7.58 0.20
N GLN A 123 3.81 -8.82 -0.25
CA GLN A 123 2.73 -9.80 -0.25
C GLN A 123 2.18 -10.07 1.15
N ALA A 124 3.05 -10.21 2.16
CA ALA A 124 2.61 -10.40 3.55
C ALA A 124 1.86 -9.16 4.07
N TYR A 125 2.34 -7.97 3.74
CA TYR A 125 1.65 -6.72 4.08
C TYR A 125 0.28 -6.60 3.39
N ALA A 126 0.22 -6.84 2.08
CA ALA A 126 -1.01 -6.82 1.30
C ALA A 126 -2.03 -7.82 1.83
N HIS A 127 -1.60 -9.04 2.17
CA HIS A 127 -2.48 -10.03 2.80
C HIS A 127 -3.02 -9.54 4.15
N ALA A 128 -2.20 -8.88 4.97
CA ALA A 128 -2.66 -8.33 6.25
C ALA A 128 -3.68 -7.19 6.07
N VAL A 129 -3.51 -6.35 5.03
CA VAL A 129 -4.52 -5.36 4.62
C VAL A 129 -5.83 -6.04 4.23
N GLU A 130 -5.79 -7.07 3.39
CA GLU A 130 -6.98 -7.82 2.97
C GLU A 130 -7.69 -8.52 4.14
N VAL A 131 -6.94 -9.07 5.10
CA VAL A 131 -7.52 -9.70 6.31
C VAL A 131 -8.17 -8.65 7.22
N ALA A 132 -7.53 -7.50 7.40
CA ALA A 132 -8.07 -6.41 8.23
C ALA A 132 -9.33 -5.78 7.61
N ARG A 133 -9.41 -5.77 6.27
CA ARG A 133 -10.46 -5.11 5.48
C ARG A 133 -10.66 -3.67 5.97
N PRO A 134 -9.68 -2.78 5.80
CA PRO A 134 -9.80 -1.39 6.23
C PRO A 134 -10.91 -0.65 5.49
N SER A 135 -11.26 0.52 5.99
CA SER A 135 -12.23 1.42 5.35
C SER A 135 -11.63 2.17 4.17
N LEU A 136 -10.33 2.01 3.89
CA LEU A 136 -9.55 2.76 2.91
C LEU A 136 -8.72 1.81 2.06
N ASN A 137 -8.55 2.11 0.79
CA ASN A 137 -7.57 1.44 -0.05
C ASN A 137 -6.15 1.84 0.37
N VAL A 138 -5.17 0.94 0.18
CA VAL A 138 -3.79 1.14 0.63
C VAL A 138 -2.80 0.92 -0.52
N GLY A 139 -2.14 1.98 -0.98
CA GLY A 139 -0.99 1.90 -1.88
C GLY A 139 0.32 1.92 -1.09
N THR A 140 1.28 1.06 -1.43
CA THR A 140 2.48 0.84 -0.61
C THR A 140 3.76 1.22 -1.37
N LEU A 141 4.53 2.16 -0.84
CA LEU A 141 5.91 2.42 -1.22
C LEU A 141 6.87 1.62 -0.31
N ILE A 142 8.10 1.40 -0.76
CA ILE A 142 9.15 0.78 0.05
C ILE A 142 10.10 1.84 0.55
N GLY A 143 10.31 1.85 1.86
CA GLY A 143 11.20 2.79 2.52
C GLY A 143 12.66 2.39 2.39
N HIS A 144 13.50 3.30 1.88
CA HIS A 144 14.95 3.13 1.83
C HIS A 144 15.59 2.86 3.20
N THR A 145 15.14 3.51 4.27
CA THR A 145 15.61 3.24 5.64
C THR A 145 15.22 1.84 6.10
N ALA A 146 14.04 1.33 5.70
CA ALA A 146 13.65 -0.04 5.99
C ALA A 146 14.58 -1.06 5.30
N LEU A 147 14.98 -0.80 4.05
CA LEU A 147 15.98 -1.61 3.34
C LEU A 147 17.36 -1.53 4.02
N ARG A 148 17.83 -0.32 4.37
CA ARG A 148 19.10 -0.15 5.11
C ARG A 148 19.09 -0.92 6.42
N ASN A 149 18.00 -0.82 7.20
CA ASN A 149 17.85 -1.53 8.47
C ASN A 149 17.99 -3.05 8.33
N ASN A 150 17.51 -3.64 7.23
CA ASN A 150 17.60 -5.08 7.03
C ASN A 150 19.01 -5.55 6.65
N HIS A 151 19.78 -4.69 5.99
CA HIS A 151 21.06 -5.06 5.37
C HIS A 151 22.29 -4.53 6.09
N MET A 152 22.17 -3.43 6.82
CA MET A 152 23.27 -2.74 7.47
C MET A 152 23.25 -2.98 8.98
N ASP A 153 24.41 -3.24 9.56
CA ASP A 153 24.56 -3.36 11.02
C ASP A 153 24.70 -1.97 11.70
N ASP A 154 25.01 -0.92 10.93
CA ASP A 154 25.09 0.46 11.39
C ASP A 154 24.56 1.42 10.32
N LEU A 155 23.52 2.18 10.66
CA LEU A 155 22.84 3.13 9.77
C LEU A 155 23.57 4.47 9.63
N PHE A 156 24.58 4.78 10.46
CA PHE A 156 25.25 6.09 10.50
C PHE A 156 26.52 6.15 9.65
N ARG A 157 26.56 5.35 8.57
CA ARG A 157 27.64 5.33 7.57
C ARG A 157 27.10 5.10 6.16
N PRO A 158 27.88 5.32 5.09
CA PRO A 158 27.52 4.85 3.75
C PRO A 158 27.36 3.32 3.70
N ALA A 159 26.44 2.82 2.86
CA ALA A 159 26.32 1.38 2.61
C ALA A 159 27.50 0.87 1.77
N THR A 160 27.94 -0.34 2.06
CA THR A 160 28.92 -1.07 1.24
C THR A 160 28.27 -1.61 -0.03
N GLN A 161 29.07 -1.96 -1.05
CA GLN A 161 28.54 -2.51 -2.30
C GLN A 161 27.69 -3.78 -2.10
N THR A 162 28.04 -4.63 -1.13
CA THR A 162 27.28 -5.84 -0.79
C THR A 162 25.93 -5.50 -0.16
N GLU A 163 25.90 -4.51 0.74
CA GLU A 163 24.65 -4.04 1.36
C GLU A 163 23.74 -3.40 0.31
N ILE A 164 24.28 -2.59 -0.60
CA ILE A 164 23.55 -2.02 -1.75
C ILE A 164 22.97 -3.12 -2.63
N ALA A 165 23.77 -4.13 -2.98
CA ALA A 165 23.29 -5.27 -3.77
C ALA A 165 22.15 -6.01 -3.08
N GLY A 166 22.22 -6.20 -1.77
CA GLY A 166 21.14 -6.78 -0.96
C GLY A 166 19.86 -5.95 -1.02
N MET A 167 19.97 -4.64 -0.76
CA MET A 167 18.84 -3.71 -0.82
C MET A 167 18.19 -3.68 -2.21
N ARG A 168 18.98 -3.76 -3.30
CA ARG A 168 18.46 -3.81 -4.67
C ARG A 168 17.66 -5.08 -4.94
N VAL A 169 18.15 -6.24 -4.50
CA VAL A 169 17.40 -7.50 -4.63
C VAL A 169 16.08 -7.41 -3.87
N GLN A 170 16.13 -6.94 -2.63
CA GLN A 170 14.94 -6.78 -1.80
C GLN A 170 13.92 -5.81 -2.42
N LEU A 171 14.36 -4.67 -2.94
CA LEU A 171 13.49 -3.71 -3.62
C LEU A 171 12.87 -4.29 -4.90
N ARG A 172 13.65 -5.01 -5.71
CA ARG A 172 13.16 -5.66 -6.93
C ARG A 172 12.04 -6.66 -6.62
N ASP A 173 12.21 -7.48 -5.58
CA ASP A 173 11.19 -8.43 -5.15
C ASP A 173 9.93 -7.71 -4.66
N ALA A 174 10.09 -6.63 -3.89
CA ALA A 174 8.97 -5.80 -3.44
C ALA A 174 8.17 -5.17 -4.59
N LEU A 175 8.86 -4.69 -5.64
CA LEU A 175 8.21 -4.13 -6.83
C LEU A 175 7.42 -5.19 -7.61
N ARG A 176 7.98 -6.39 -7.77
CA ARG A 176 7.29 -7.54 -8.38
C ARG A 176 6.08 -8.02 -7.59
N GLU A 177 6.11 -7.84 -6.28
CA GLU A 177 4.98 -8.11 -5.39
C GLU A 177 3.94 -6.98 -5.37
N GLY A 178 4.18 -5.89 -6.12
CA GLY A 178 3.23 -4.83 -6.40
C GLY A 178 3.45 -3.53 -5.63
N ALA A 179 4.62 -3.31 -5.03
CA ALA A 179 4.94 -1.99 -4.48
C ALA A 179 4.89 -0.91 -5.56
N LEU A 180 4.41 0.28 -5.19
CA LEU A 180 4.28 1.42 -6.11
C LEU A 180 5.63 2.07 -6.45
N GLY A 181 6.66 1.83 -5.64
CA GLY A 181 7.95 2.48 -5.82
C GLY A 181 8.81 2.51 -4.57
N LEU A 182 9.83 3.37 -4.61
CA LEU A 182 10.79 3.61 -3.53
C LEU A 182 10.54 4.99 -2.91
N SER A 183 10.65 5.09 -1.59
CA SER A 183 10.74 6.36 -0.88
C SER A 183 12.09 6.52 -0.19
N THR A 184 12.59 7.76 -0.08
CA THR A 184 13.74 8.09 0.77
C THR A 184 13.42 9.22 1.74
N GLY A 185 14.14 9.23 2.87
CA GLY A 185 14.12 10.32 3.85
C GLY A 185 15.52 10.75 4.21
N LEU A 186 16.15 11.48 3.30
CA LEU A 186 17.60 11.73 3.35
C LEU A 186 17.99 12.78 4.39
N ALA A 187 17.02 13.51 4.95
CA ALA A 187 17.22 14.42 6.08
C ALA A 187 17.40 13.67 7.41
N TYR A 188 16.89 12.44 7.54
CA TYR A 188 16.94 11.69 8.80
C TYR A 188 18.31 11.08 9.04
N ALA A 189 18.74 11.06 10.30
CA ALA A 189 20.08 10.59 10.67
C ALA A 189 20.36 9.14 10.22
N SER A 190 19.34 8.28 10.18
CA SER A 190 19.41 6.89 9.73
C SER A 190 19.68 6.70 8.22
N ALA A 191 19.46 7.74 7.41
CA ALA A 191 19.74 7.75 5.98
C ALA A 191 20.63 8.93 5.52
N PHE A 192 20.98 9.86 6.41
CA PHE A 192 21.74 11.07 6.10
C PHE A 192 23.12 10.77 5.50
N HIS A 193 23.75 9.66 5.90
CA HIS A 193 25.04 9.21 5.38
C HIS A 193 24.94 8.39 4.07
N SER A 194 23.73 8.13 3.57
CA SER A 194 23.53 7.51 2.26
C SER A 194 24.06 8.42 1.16
N THR A 195 24.91 7.90 0.28
CA THR A 195 25.40 8.64 -0.89
C THR A 195 24.32 8.71 -1.96
N THR A 196 24.40 9.69 -2.86
CA THR A 196 23.46 9.74 -3.99
C THR A 196 23.58 8.49 -4.86
N GLU A 197 24.78 7.95 -5.01
CA GLU A 197 25.09 6.77 -5.81
C GLU A 197 24.43 5.50 -5.23
N GLU A 198 24.32 5.39 -3.90
CA GLU A 198 23.55 4.34 -3.23
C GLU A 198 22.06 4.39 -3.64
N VAL A 199 21.46 5.58 -3.63
CA VAL A 199 20.05 5.76 -4.01
C VAL A 199 19.85 5.58 -5.51
N MET A 200 20.77 6.08 -6.34
CA MET A 200 20.77 5.87 -7.80
C MET A 200 20.77 4.38 -8.14
N ALA A 201 21.57 3.57 -7.42
CA ALA A 201 21.60 2.12 -7.61
C ALA A 201 20.26 1.46 -7.29
N LEU A 202 19.49 1.95 -6.32
CA LEU A 202 18.14 1.46 -6.04
C LEU A 202 17.11 1.95 -7.07
N ALA A 203 17.25 3.20 -7.52
CA ALA A 203 16.34 3.79 -8.50
C ALA A 203 16.37 3.06 -9.86
N GLU A 204 17.49 2.43 -10.22
CA GLU A 204 17.61 1.57 -11.41
C GLU A 204 16.62 0.39 -11.42
N GLU A 205 16.19 -0.10 -10.24
CA GLU A 205 15.25 -1.22 -10.15
C GLU A 205 13.80 -0.79 -10.45
N LEU A 206 13.49 0.51 -10.36
CA LEU A 206 12.12 1.02 -10.45
C LEU A 206 11.56 0.98 -11.87
N ALA A 207 12.37 1.33 -12.88
CA ALA A 207 11.88 1.49 -14.25
C ALA A 207 11.29 0.19 -14.84
N ALA A 208 11.85 -0.97 -14.48
CA ALA A 208 11.41 -2.27 -14.98
C ALA A 208 9.94 -2.57 -14.61
N GLU A 209 9.53 -2.15 -13.40
CA GLU A 209 8.19 -2.39 -12.85
C GLU A 209 7.33 -1.12 -12.85
N LYS A 210 7.74 -0.08 -13.60
CA LYS A 210 7.09 1.25 -13.65
C LYS A 210 6.93 1.88 -12.26
N GLY A 211 7.84 1.60 -11.32
CA GLY A 211 7.85 2.22 -10.01
C GLY A 211 8.14 3.72 -10.06
N ILE A 212 7.71 4.44 -9.02
CA ILE A 212 8.04 5.86 -8.83
C ILE A 212 9.12 6.05 -7.76
N TYR A 213 9.81 7.18 -7.80
CA TYR A 213 10.71 7.61 -6.74
C TYR A 213 10.08 8.77 -5.96
N THR A 214 9.87 8.58 -4.66
CA THR A 214 9.38 9.63 -3.77
C THR A 214 10.47 10.01 -2.78
N THR A 215 10.53 11.29 -2.36
CA THR A 215 11.63 11.70 -1.48
C THR A 215 11.28 12.84 -0.56
N HIS A 216 11.52 12.61 0.74
CA HIS A 216 11.85 13.68 1.67
C HIS A 216 13.33 14.01 1.44
N LEU A 217 13.53 15.22 0.91
CA LEU A 217 14.82 15.76 0.49
C LEU A 217 15.89 15.69 1.59
N ARG A 218 17.16 15.68 1.20
CA ARG A 218 18.27 15.73 2.17
C ARG A 218 18.25 17.01 3.03
N SER A 219 17.74 18.09 2.47
CA SER A 219 17.48 19.32 3.20
C SER A 219 16.29 20.07 2.62
N GLU A 220 15.51 20.67 3.51
CA GLU A 220 14.45 21.63 3.19
C GLU A 220 14.84 23.07 3.63
N PHE A 221 16.10 23.26 4.04
CA PHE A 221 16.64 24.52 4.56
C PHE A 221 17.51 25.24 3.50
N GLU A 222 18.68 25.77 3.89
CA GLU A 222 19.57 26.53 3.02
C GLU A 222 19.98 25.76 1.74
N PRO A 223 20.41 24.47 1.80
CA PRO A 223 20.85 23.71 0.62
C PRO A 223 19.69 22.97 -0.11
N ILE A 224 18.48 23.55 -0.13
CA ILE A 224 17.31 22.91 -0.75
C ILE A 224 17.45 22.75 -2.27
N LEU A 225 18.13 23.66 -2.97
CA LEU A 225 18.31 23.55 -4.42
C LEU A 225 19.25 22.40 -4.79
N GLU A 226 20.30 22.19 -4.00
CA GLU A 226 21.21 21.05 -4.10
C GLU A 226 20.48 19.74 -3.79
N ALA A 227 19.61 19.73 -2.78
CA ALA A 227 18.80 18.56 -2.46
C ALA A 227 17.76 18.23 -3.57
N LEU A 228 17.18 19.25 -4.21
CA LEU A 228 16.31 19.07 -5.37
C LEU A 228 17.10 18.54 -6.57
N ASP A 229 18.29 19.07 -6.85
CA ASP A 229 19.12 18.55 -7.94
C ASP A 229 19.54 17.11 -7.69
N GLU A 230 19.86 16.74 -6.43
CA GLU A 230 20.09 15.36 -6.03
C GLU A 230 18.89 14.46 -6.39
N ALA A 231 17.68 14.84 -5.95
CA ALA A 231 16.46 14.09 -6.24
C ALA A 231 16.21 13.93 -7.75
N PHE A 232 16.40 15.01 -8.51
CA PHE A 232 16.16 15.01 -9.95
C PHE A 232 17.24 14.22 -10.70
N ARG A 233 18.50 14.27 -10.25
CA ARG A 233 19.60 13.42 -10.76
C ARG A 233 19.30 11.94 -10.56
N ILE A 234 18.83 11.55 -9.37
CA ILE A 234 18.40 10.17 -9.08
C ILE A 234 17.28 9.75 -10.05
N GLY A 235 16.25 10.57 -10.21
CA GLY A 235 15.14 10.30 -11.14
C GLY A 235 15.58 10.13 -12.60
N ARG A 236 16.48 11.00 -13.09
CA ARG A 236 17.04 10.88 -14.45
C ARG A 236 17.86 9.60 -14.62
N HIS A 237 18.67 9.26 -13.61
CA HIS A 237 19.50 8.07 -13.63
C HIS A 237 18.66 6.79 -13.68
N GLY A 238 17.63 6.70 -12.83
CA GLY A 238 16.70 5.58 -12.82
C GLY A 238 15.69 5.59 -13.98
N ASN A 239 15.61 6.68 -14.75
CA ASN A 239 14.57 6.93 -15.75
C ASN A 239 13.15 6.73 -15.19
N VAL A 240 12.87 7.32 -14.03
CA VAL A 240 11.60 7.18 -13.31
C VAL A 240 11.00 8.52 -12.87
N PRO A 241 9.68 8.61 -12.69
CA PRO A 241 9.04 9.80 -12.14
C PRO A 241 9.52 10.10 -10.73
N VAL A 242 9.65 11.39 -10.41
CA VAL A 242 10.03 11.87 -9.07
C VAL A 242 8.85 12.58 -8.41
N VAL A 243 8.55 12.26 -7.16
CA VAL A 243 7.65 13.02 -6.28
C VAL A 243 8.45 13.58 -5.12
N VAL A 244 8.58 14.91 -5.06
CA VAL A 244 9.15 15.59 -3.89
C VAL A 244 8.07 15.69 -2.83
N SER A 245 8.29 14.97 -1.73
CA SER A 245 7.37 14.91 -0.60
C SER A 245 7.28 16.24 0.11
N HIS A 246 6.07 16.60 0.56
CA HIS A 246 5.77 17.70 1.48
C HIS A 246 6.62 18.97 1.23
N HIS A 247 6.68 19.42 -0.02
CA HIS A 247 7.62 20.44 -0.49
C HIS A 247 7.44 21.75 0.29
N LYS A 248 8.53 22.24 0.89
CA LYS A 248 8.55 23.43 1.73
C LYS A 248 9.94 24.08 1.74
N CYS A 249 10.02 25.32 2.22
CA CYS A 249 11.28 25.98 2.58
C CYS A 249 11.24 26.26 4.09
N ALA A 250 11.96 25.46 4.88
CA ALA A 250 11.92 25.50 6.34
C ALA A 250 12.92 26.51 6.92
N GLY A 251 12.54 27.15 8.02
CA GLY A 251 13.33 28.15 8.74
C GLY A 251 13.17 29.57 8.17
N ALA A 252 13.16 30.57 9.06
CA ALA A 252 12.83 31.96 8.71
C ALA A 252 13.72 32.55 7.61
N LYS A 253 14.99 32.14 7.55
CA LYS A 253 15.95 32.57 6.52
C LYS A 253 15.63 32.04 5.11
N ASN A 254 14.77 31.02 5.00
CA ASN A 254 14.41 30.40 3.72
C ASN A 254 13.02 30.79 3.21
N TRP A 255 12.26 31.59 3.96
CA TRP A 255 10.93 32.04 3.55
C TRP A 255 10.99 32.86 2.25
N GLY A 256 10.07 32.60 1.34
CA GLY A 256 10.00 33.17 0.00
C GLY A 256 10.80 32.41 -1.06
N ARG A 257 11.70 31.49 -0.66
CA ARG A 257 12.53 30.70 -1.59
C ARG A 257 11.74 29.65 -2.36
N THR A 258 10.45 29.45 -2.06
CA THR A 258 9.58 28.68 -2.96
C THR A 258 9.53 29.26 -4.38
N ARG A 259 9.84 30.55 -4.57
CA ARG A 259 10.04 31.15 -5.90
C ARG A 259 11.19 30.50 -6.67
N GLU A 260 12.31 30.27 -5.99
CA GLU A 260 13.51 29.67 -6.58
C GLU A 260 13.27 28.19 -6.85
N THR A 261 12.76 27.47 -5.85
CA THR A 261 12.53 26.02 -5.99
C THR A 261 11.52 25.74 -7.08
N LEU A 262 10.37 26.43 -7.13
CA LEU A 262 9.36 26.18 -8.17
C LEU A 262 9.85 26.58 -9.58
N ALA A 263 10.66 27.63 -9.71
CA ALA A 263 11.31 27.94 -10.98
C ALA A 263 12.28 26.81 -11.41
N PHE A 264 12.97 26.18 -10.46
CA PHE A 264 13.80 25.02 -10.72
C PHE A 264 12.99 23.77 -11.10
N PHE A 265 11.81 23.55 -10.48
CA PHE A 265 10.86 22.53 -10.94
C PHE A 265 10.43 22.80 -12.39
N ASP A 266 10.10 24.04 -12.75
CA ASP A 266 9.69 24.39 -14.12
C ASP A 266 10.80 24.12 -15.15
N GLU A 267 12.06 24.35 -14.80
CA GLU A 267 13.20 23.98 -15.65
C GLU A 267 13.31 22.46 -15.80
N MET A 268 13.32 21.72 -14.69
CA MET A 268 13.63 20.29 -14.70
C MET A 268 12.47 19.44 -15.24
N ARG A 269 11.23 19.90 -15.10
CA ARG A 269 10.04 19.25 -15.68
C ARG A 269 10.01 19.25 -17.20
N GLN A 270 10.85 20.05 -17.86
CA GLN A 270 11.02 19.99 -19.32
C GLN A 270 11.86 18.76 -19.74
N ARG A 271 12.56 18.12 -18.79
CA ARG A 271 13.53 17.05 -19.07
C ARG A 271 13.13 15.70 -18.48
N GLN A 272 12.28 15.68 -17.45
CA GLN A 272 11.83 14.47 -16.78
C GLN A 272 10.47 14.67 -16.10
N GLU A 273 9.82 13.58 -15.69
CA GLU A 273 8.59 13.66 -14.92
C GLU A 273 8.86 14.00 -13.45
N ILE A 274 8.35 15.16 -12.99
CA ILE A 274 8.47 15.62 -11.61
C ILE A 274 7.11 16.13 -11.14
N ALA A 275 6.74 15.71 -9.93
CA ALA A 275 5.63 16.22 -9.14
C ALA A 275 6.08 16.51 -7.71
N CYS A 276 5.20 17.09 -6.92
CA CYS A 276 5.37 17.22 -5.48
C CYS A 276 4.01 17.12 -4.78
N ASP A 277 4.03 16.98 -3.46
CA ASP A 277 2.86 17.16 -2.61
C ASP A 277 3.13 18.20 -1.54
N CYS A 278 2.06 18.69 -0.91
CA CYS A 278 2.14 19.51 0.29
C CYS A 278 0.93 19.28 1.19
N TYR A 279 1.10 19.54 2.49
CA TYR A 279 -0.01 19.69 3.42
C TYR A 279 -0.35 21.18 3.61
N PRO A 280 -1.62 21.52 3.91
CA PRO A 280 -2.13 22.90 3.87
C PRO A 280 -1.92 23.70 5.18
N TYR A 281 -0.71 23.66 5.74
CA TYR A 281 -0.37 24.32 7.00
C TYR A 281 1.04 24.91 6.97
N SER A 282 1.22 26.14 7.47
CA SER A 282 2.53 26.79 7.64
C SER A 282 3.23 26.50 8.98
N ALA A 283 2.77 25.50 9.73
CA ALA A 283 3.41 25.09 10.96
C ALA A 283 3.54 23.57 11.02
N SER A 284 4.53 23.10 11.77
CA SER A 284 4.67 21.70 12.18
C SER A 284 4.30 21.56 13.65
N SER A 285 4.11 20.33 14.13
CA SER A 285 3.87 20.04 15.54
C SER A 285 4.57 18.73 15.90
N SER A 286 5.22 18.70 17.05
CA SER A 286 5.89 17.51 17.60
C SER A 286 6.08 17.67 19.11
N THR A 287 6.83 16.78 19.74
CA THR A 287 7.40 17.03 21.07
C THR A 287 8.28 18.28 21.05
N LEU A 288 8.37 18.95 22.20
CA LEU A 288 9.31 20.05 22.40
C LEU A 288 10.74 19.50 22.32
N ASP A 289 11.48 19.93 21.30
CA ASP A 289 12.83 19.45 20.99
C ASP A 289 13.83 20.58 21.22
N MET A 290 14.78 20.33 22.11
CA MET A 290 15.84 21.28 22.45
C MET A 290 16.66 21.74 21.23
N LYS A 291 16.76 20.93 20.17
CA LYS A 291 17.46 21.29 18.93
C LYS A 291 16.70 22.29 18.07
N GLN A 292 15.39 22.38 18.26
CA GLN A 292 14.51 23.28 17.51
C GLN A 292 14.14 24.54 18.30
N VAL A 293 14.58 24.65 19.56
CA VAL A 293 14.44 25.87 20.35
C VAL A 293 15.23 26.99 19.68
N THR A 294 14.51 27.99 19.20
CA THR A 294 15.06 29.15 18.52
C THR A 294 14.19 30.37 18.80
N ASP A 295 14.77 31.53 18.56
CA ASP A 295 14.14 32.83 18.72
C ASP A 295 13.72 33.42 17.35
N GLU A 296 14.06 32.73 16.25
CA GLU A 296 13.80 33.13 14.86
C GLU A 296 12.33 33.02 14.43
N PHE A 297 11.53 32.18 15.09
CA PHE A 297 10.10 32.01 14.85
C PHE A 297 9.37 31.60 16.11
N ASP A 298 8.04 31.72 16.10
CA ASP A 298 7.22 31.36 17.25
C ASP A 298 7.18 29.85 17.46
N ILE A 299 7.35 29.46 18.72
CA ILE A 299 7.16 28.09 19.21
C ILE A 299 6.02 28.17 20.23
N VAL A 300 4.89 27.52 19.97
CA VAL A 300 3.74 27.52 20.89
C VAL A 300 3.68 26.20 21.63
N ILE A 301 3.65 26.24 22.96
CA ILE A 301 3.55 25.04 23.79
C ILE A 301 2.12 24.51 23.71
N THR A 302 1.93 23.24 23.33
CA THR A 302 0.59 22.61 23.24
C THR A 302 0.21 21.88 24.51
N TRP A 303 1.20 21.27 25.17
CA TRP A 303 1.07 20.64 26.47
C TRP A 303 2.44 20.57 27.13
N SER A 304 2.46 20.48 28.46
CA SER A 304 3.65 20.18 29.25
C SER A 304 3.21 19.32 30.43
N GLU A 305 3.93 18.23 30.69
CA GLU A 305 3.61 17.35 31.82
C GLU A 305 3.91 18.05 33.16
N SER A 306 5.04 18.77 33.23
CA SER A 306 5.48 19.48 34.42
C SER A 306 4.72 20.79 34.66
N ARG A 307 4.22 21.42 33.59
CA ARG A 307 3.60 22.76 33.59
C ARG A 307 2.37 22.85 32.66
N PRO A 308 1.28 22.11 32.93
CA PRO A 308 0.10 22.09 32.06
C PRO A 308 -0.53 23.47 31.83
N GLU A 309 -0.36 24.39 32.78
CA GLU A 309 -0.91 25.76 32.72
C GLU A 309 -0.26 26.67 31.66
N GLN A 310 0.87 26.23 31.07
CA GLN A 310 1.56 26.99 30.02
C GLN A 310 1.10 26.63 28.60
N ALA A 311 0.20 25.64 28.45
CA ALA A 311 -0.37 25.29 27.17
C ALA A 311 -1.07 26.51 26.50
N GLY A 312 -0.82 26.68 25.21
CA GLY A 312 -1.32 27.79 24.38
C GLY A 312 -0.42 29.03 24.36
N LYS A 313 0.57 29.15 25.25
CA LYS A 313 1.53 30.27 25.24
C LYS A 313 2.71 30.00 24.33
N THR A 314 3.35 31.06 23.83
CA THR A 314 4.63 30.91 23.13
C THR A 314 5.76 30.61 24.13
N LEU A 315 6.75 29.82 23.72
CA LEU A 315 7.95 29.56 24.50
C LEU A 315 8.66 30.87 24.89
N ARG A 316 8.61 31.87 24.01
CA ARG A 316 9.10 33.23 24.30
C ARG A 316 8.34 33.90 25.42
N GLN A 317 7.01 33.89 25.38
CA GLN A 317 6.18 34.43 26.47
C GLN A 317 6.50 33.74 27.80
N ILE A 318 6.63 32.41 27.80
CA ILE A 318 6.95 31.63 29.00
C ILE A 318 8.36 31.98 29.53
N ALA A 319 9.36 32.04 28.65
CA ALA A 319 10.73 32.41 29.00
C ALA A 319 10.79 33.83 29.60
N ASP A 320 10.07 34.78 29.00
CA ASP A 320 9.98 36.16 29.49
C ASP A 320 9.29 36.23 30.86
N GLU A 321 8.18 35.51 31.06
CA GLU A 321 7.46 35.42 32.34
C GLU A 321 8.32 34.79 33.45
N TRP A 322 9.08 33.75 33.11
CA TRP A 322 9.96 33.04 34.06
C TRP A 322 11.31 33.73 34.25
N GLN A 323 11.62 34.75 33.45
CA GLN A 323 12.90 35.46 33.43
C GLN A 323 14.10 34.52 33.21
N VAL A 324 13.95 33.57 32.29
CA VAL A 324 14.99 32.59 31.91
C VAL A 324 15.21 32.59 30.40
N SER A 325 16.26 31.91 29.92
CA SER A 325 16.45 31.76 28.46
C SER A 325 15.37 30.87 27.83
N LEU A 326 15.19 30.95 26.50
CA LEU A 326 14.31 30.03 25.76
C LEU A 326 14.66 28.56 26.00
N HIS A 327 15.96 28.25 26.05
CA HIS A 327 16.44 26.89 26.33
C HIS A 327 16.14 26.45 27.75
N ASP A 328 16.29 27.32 28.75
CA ASP A 328 15.98 27.00 30.15
C ASP A 328 14.46 26.85 30.35
N ALA A 329 13.65 27.68 29.71
CA ALA A 329 12.20 27.53 29.71
C ALA A 329 11.80 26.19 29.06
N ALA A 330 12.37 25.87 27.89
CA ALA A 330 12.10 24.62 27.22
C ALA A 330 12.47 23.41 28.08
N ALA A 331 13.67 23.43 28.69
CA ALA A 331 14.12 22.37 29.59
C ALA A 331 13.18 22.18 30.79
N GLN A 332 12.61 23.25 31.35
CA GLN A 332 11.65 23.19 32.45
C GLN A 332 10.26 22.70 32.03
N LEU A 333 9.86 22.95 30.78
CA LEU A 333 8.59 22.49 30.21
C LEU A 333 8.62 21.01 29.83
N MET A 334 9.79 20.46 29.52
CA MET A 334 9.91 19.09 29.06
C MET A 334 9.57 18.04 30.15
N PRO A 335 8.92 16.91 29.78
CA PRO A 335 8.40 16.60 28.45
C PRO A 335 7.16 17.45 28.11
N ALA A 336 7.14 17.96 26.87
CA ALA A 336 6.12 18.86 26.35
C ALA A 336 5.88 18.62 24.86
N GLY A 337 4.80 19.17 24.34
CA GLY A 337 4.52 19.31 22.91
C GLY A 337 4.64 20.77 22.47
N ALA A 338 4.98 20.97 21.20
CA ALA A 338 5.11 22.29 20.61
C ALA A 338 4.65 22.34 19.15
N ILE A 339 4.13 23.50 18.75
CA ILE A 339 3.91 23.92 17.36
C ILE A 339 5.09 24.79 16.96
N TYR A 340 5.71 24.49 15.83
CA TYR A 340 6.81 25.28 15.28
C TYR A 340 6.30 26.01 14.02
N TYR A 341 6.26 27.34 14.07
CA TYR A 341 5.90 28.16 12.91
C TYR A 341 7.11 28.38 11.98
N ASN A 342 7.70 27.27 11.54
CA ASN A 342 8.96 27.24 10.79
C ASN A 342 8.76 27.38 9.27
N MET A 343 7.53 27.53 8.78
CA MET A 343 7.20 27.78 7.37
C MET A 343 6.40 29.08 7.22
N ASP A 344 6.47 29.67 6.04
CA ASP A 344 5.67 30.85 5.69
C ASP A 344 4.40 30.45 4.90
N GLU A 345 3.25 31.02 5.27
CA GLU A 345 1.98 30.68 4.64
C GLU A 345 1.90 31.15 3.17
N GLN A 346 2.61 32.20 2.76
CA GLN A 346 2.69 32.58 1.34
C GLN A 346 3.47 31.56 0.52
N ASP A 347 4.46 30.90 1.12
CA ASP A 347 5.15 29.78 0.52
C ASP A 347 4.23 28.57 0.37
N VAL A 348 3.46 28.21 1.41
CA VAL A 348 2.45 27.14 1.35
C VAL A 348 1.43 27.41 0.23
N ARG A 349 0.87 28.63 0.16
CA ARG A 349 -0.05 29.02 -0.93
C ARG A 349 0.59 28.89 -2.31
N ARG A 350 1.86 29.30 -2.46
CA ARG A 350 2.57 29.25 -3.73
C ARG A 350 2.78 27.82 -4.20
N VAL A 351 3.22 26.94 -3.30
CA VAL A 351 3.40 25.51 -3.57
C VAL A 351 2.06 24.87 -3.87
N MET A 352 1.02 25.10 -3.06
CA MET A 352 -0.29 24.49 -3.29
C MET A 352 -0.91 24.89 -4.64
N ARG A 353 -0.73 26.14 -5.08
CA ARG A 353 -1.20 26.63 -6.39
C ARG A 353 -0.40 26.06 -7.57
N TYR A 354 0.81 25.56 -7.35
CA TYR A 354 1.66 25.06 -8.41
C TYR A 354 1.00 23.86 -9.13
N PRO A 355 1.00 23.79 -10.49
CA PRO A 355 0.09 22.90 -11.22
C PRO A 355 0.22 21.40 -10.91
N VAL A 356 1.42 20.94 -10.57
CA VAL A 356 1.70 19.51 -10.30
C VAL A 356 1.77 19.16 -8.82
N THR A 357 1.38 20.09 -7.95
CA THR A 357 1.31 19.83 -6.50
C THR A 357 0.04 19.07 -6.16
N MET A 358 0.21 17.88 -5.60
CA MET A 358 -0.83 17.05 -4.99
C MET A 358 -1.05 17.43 -3.53
N ILE A 359 -2.11 16.89 -2.92
CA ILE A 359 -2.38 17.07 -1.48
C ILE A 359 -2.05 15.79 -0.74
N GLY A 360 -1.11 15.89 0.20
CA GLY A 360 -0.76 14.83 1.15
C GLY A 360 -0.95 15.35 2.58
N SER A 361 -1.51 14.54 3.48
CA SER A 361 -1.77 15.00 4.85
C SER A 361 -0.50 15.04 5.69
N ASP A 362 0.44 14.12 5.46
CA ASP A 362 1.59 13.87 6.32
C ASP A 362 1.17 13.60 7.78
N GLY A 363 -0.01 12.99 7.96
CA GLY A 363 -0.53 12.66 9.29
C GLY A 363 0.37 11.65 10.02
N LEU A 364 0.67 11.92 11.30
CA LEU A 364 1.38 11.01 12.21
C LEU A 364 0.37 10.44 13.22
N PRO A 365 -0.23 9.27 12.93
CA PRO A 365 -1.36 8.75 13.70
C PRO A 365 -1.01 8.22 15.10
N ASN A 366 0.26 7.88 15.34
CA ASN A 366 0.72 7.36 16.63
C ASN A 366 1.05 8.48 17.64
N ASP A 367 1.07 9.74 17.20
CA ASP A 367 1.30 10.86 18.09
C ASP A 367 0.13 11.00 19.09
N PRO A 368 0.39 11.10 20.40
CA PRO A 368 -0.66 11.31 21.39
C PRO A 368 -1.47 12.57 21.12
N MET A 369 -0.77 13.66 20.73
CA MET A 369 -1.33 14.94 20.30
C MET A 369 -0.83 15.25 18.88
N PRO A 370 -1.47 14.69 17.84
CA PRO A 370 -0.99 14.80 16.47
C PRO A 370 -1.17 16.22 15.94
N HIS A 371 -0.43 16.57 14.90
CA HIS A 371 -0.70 17.78 14.12
C HIS A 371 -2.12 17.71 13.49
N PRO A 372 -2.92 18.81 13.45
CA PRO A 372 -4.29 18.81 12.92
C PRO A 372 -4.40 18.38 11.44
N ARG A 373 -3.30 18.42 10.70
CA ARG A 373 -3.18 17.85 9.33
C ARG A 373 -3.64 16.40 9.22
N LEU A 374 -3.52 15.61 10.29
CA LEU A 374 -4.01 14.23 10.33
C LEU A 374 -5.53 14.14 10.12
N TRP A 375 -6.28 15.18 10.50
CA TRP A 375 -7.75 15.20 10.52
C TRP A 375 -8.38 16.30 9.64
N GLY A 376 -7.59 17.27 9.16
CA GLY A 376 -8.12 18.46 8.49
C GLY A 376 -7.53 18.79 7.12
N ALA A 377 -6.50 18.09 6.63
CA ALA A 377 -5.80 18.47 5.41
C ALA A 377 -6.73 18.65 4.19
N PHE A 378 -7.52 17.65 3.81
CA PHE A 378 -8.35 17.75 2.61
C PHE A 378 -9.48 18.79 2.74
N PRO A 379 -10.26 18.81 3.84
CA PRO A 379 -11.33 19.79 4.03
C PRO A 379 -10.81 21.22 4.18
N ARG A 380 -9.58 21.41 4.67
CA ARG A 380 -8.91 22.72 4.69
C ARG A 380 -8.61 23.23 3.28
N VAL A 381 -8.15 22.35 2.37
CA VAL A 381 -7.94 22.73 0.96
C VAL A 381 -9.26 23.13 0.30
N LEU A 382 -10.34 22.38 0.53
CA LEU A 382 -11.64 22.63 -0.08
C LEU A 382 -12.33 23.89 0.48
N GLY A 383 -12.38 24.02 1.81
CA GLY A 383 -13.02 25.13 2.50
C GLY A 383 -12.15 26.37 2.51
N HIS A 384 -11.08 26.35 3.30
CA HIS A 384 -10.25 27.52 3.53
C HIS A 384 -9.56 28.01 2.25
N TYR A 385 -8.83 27.13 1.54
CA TYR A 385 -8.04 27.59 0.40
C TYR A 385 -8.85 27.79 -0.90
N SER A 386 -9.78 26.88 -1.21
CA SER A 386 -10.54 26.97 -2.47
C SER A 386 -11.78 27.87 -2.35
N ARG A 387 -12.64 27.69 -1.33
CA ARG A 387 -13.86 28.50 -1.16
C ARG A 387 -13.56 29.88 -0.58
N ASP A 388 -12.85 29.95 0.55
CA ASP A 388 -12.73 31.20 1.33
C ASP A 388 -11.66 32.13 0.75
N GLU A 389 -10.47 31.61 0.45
CA GLU A 389 -9.36 32.40 -0.10
C GLU A 389 -9.37 32.49 -1.63
N GLN A 390 -10.17 31.65 -2.32
CA GLN A 390 -10.20 31.57 -3.78
C GLN A 390 -8.82 31.35 -4.40
N LEU A 391 -7.94 30.60 -3.73
CA LEU A 391 -6.57 30.33 -4.19
C LEU A 391 -6.56 29.61 -5.55
N PHE A 392 -7.53 28.71 -5.74
CA PHE A 392 -7.86 28.05 -7.01
C PHE A 392 -9.30 27.51 -7.00
N PRO A 393 -9.89 27.25 -8.18
CA PRO A 393 -11.24 26.69 -8.28
C PRO A 393 -11.38 25.31 -7.61
N LEU A 394 -12.59 24.98 -7.16
CA LEU A 394 -12.89 23.70 -6.52
C LEU A 394 -12.57 22.50 -7.44
N THR A 395 -12.75 22.65 -8.75
CA THR A 395 -12.38 21.62 -9.74
C THR A 395 -10.87 21.33 -9.75
N THR A 396 -10.04 22.37 -9.59
CA THR A 396 -8.59 22.24 -9.44
C THR A 396 -8.23 21.61 -8.10
N ALA A 397 -8.89 22.02 -7.00
CA ALA A 397 -8.69 21.43 -5.68
C ALA A 397 -8.94 19.91 -5.72
N ILE A 398 -10.09 19.49 -6.24
CA ILE A 398 -10.46 18.08 -6.36
C ILE A 398 -9.48 17.33 -7.27
N HIS A 399 -9.12 17.89 -8.43
CA HIS A 399 -8.15 17.24 -9.33
C HIS A 399 -6.82 16.94 -8.63
N LYS A 400 -6.30 17.88 -7.84
CA LYS A 400 -5.04 17.75 -7.08
C LYS A 400 -5.05 16.63 -6.03
N MET A 401 -6.22 16.25 -5.53
CA MET A 401 -6.39 15.18 -4.54
C MET A 401 -7.07 13.92 -5.12
N THR A 402 -7.31 13.86 -6.43
CA THR A 402 -7.97 12.73 -7.11
C THR A 402 -7.24 12.35 -8.41
N GLY A 403 -7.66 12.87 -9.57
CA GLY A 403 -7.13 12.46 -10.87
C GLY A 403 -5.63 12.69 -11.03
N LEU A 404 -5.09 13.80 -10.49
CA LEU A 404 -3.64 14.04 -10.47
C LEU A 404 -2.93 12.99 -9.61
N SER A 405 -3.43 12.74 -8.40
CA SER A 405 -2.87 11.76 -7.46
C SER A 405 -2.90 10.35 -8.03
N ALA A 406 -4.04 9.91 -8.58
CA ALA A 406 -4.18 8.59 -9.21
C ALA A 406 -3.23 8.42 -10.40
N ALA A 407 -3.08 9.44 -11.24
CA ALA A 407 -2.15 9.39 -12.37
C ALA A 407 -0.69 9.30 -11.91
N ARG A 408 -0.29 10.08 -10.91
CA ARG A 408 1.10 10.11 -10.40
C ARG A 408 1.51 8.83 -9.68
N PHE A 409 0.59 8.24 -8.93
CA PHE A 409 0.80 6.97 -8.23
C PHE A 409 0.34 5.75 -9.03
N GLN A 410 -0.01 5.95 -10.31
CA GLN A 410 -0.38 4.89 -11.25
C GLN A 410 -1.47 3.96 -10.71
N LEU A 411 -2.51 4.53 -10.10
CA LEU A 411 -3.65 3.81 -9.56
C LEU A 411 -4.70 3.60 -10.66
N PRO A 412 -4.78 2.41 -11.28
CA PRO A 412 -5.68 2.20 -12.41
C PRO A 412 -7.14 2.30 -11.96
N GLU A 413 -7.97 2.90 -12.81
CA GLU A 413 -9.43 2.93 -12.63
C GLU A 413 -9.91 3.59 -11.33
N ARG A 414 -9.08 4.43 -10.70
CA ARG A 414 -9.39 5.25 -9.53
C ARG A 414 -9.17 6.74 -9.81
N GLY A 415 -9.65 7.59 -8.90
CA GLY A 415 -9.42 9.04 -8.94
C GLY A 415 -10.26 9.80 -9.97
N LEU A 416 -11.20 9.16 -10.67
CA LEU A 416 -12.17 9.83 -11.55
C LEU A 416 -13.59 9.28 -11.36
N VAL A 417 -14.60 10.16 -11.47
CA VAL A 417 -16.02 9.75 -11.58
C VAL A 417 -16.29 9.42 -13.03
N LYS A 418 -16.03 8.16 -13.40
CA LYS A 418 -16.08 7.69 -14.79
C LYS A 418 -16.68 6.29 -14.87
N ILE A 419 -17.51 6.03 -15.87
CA ILE A 419 -18.08 4.69 -16.09
C ILE A 419 -16.95 3.66 -16.22
N GLY A 420 -17.08 2.56 -15.48
CA GLY A 420 -16.11 1.47 -15.36
C GLY A 420 -15.11 1.65 -14.21
N TYR A 421 -14.94 2.85 -13.65
CA TYR A 421 -14.01 3.09 -12.55
C TYR A 421 -14.58 2.56 -11.23
N PHE A 422 -13.69 2.29 -10.27
CA PHE A 422 -14.08 1.95 -8.91
C PHE A 422 -14.95 3.07 -8.32
N ALA A 423 -15.99 2.68 -7.60
CA ALA A 423 -16.86 3.58 -6.87
C ALA A 423 -16.21 3.99 -5.53
N ASP A 424 -15.07 4.66 -5.64
CA ASP A 424 -14.51 5.47 -4.57
C ASP A 424 -15.04 6.89 -4.74
N LEU A 425 -16.00 7.29 -3.89
CA LEU A 425 -16.75 8.53 -4.05
C LEU A 425 -16.86 9.27 -2.74
N VAL A 426 -16.87 10.60 -2.81
CA VAL A 426 -17.19 11.49 -1.69
C VAL A 426 -18.31 12.43 -2.08
N LEU A 427 -19.33 12.50 -1.22
CA LEU A 427 -20.41 13.47 -1.29
C LEU A 427 -20.20 14.51 -0.19
N PHE A 428 -20.16 15.79 -0.55
CA PHE A 428 -19.94 16.86 0.41
C PHE A 428 -20.71 18.13 0.04
N ASP A 429 -20.94 18.97 1.06
CA ASP A 429 -21.51 20.31 0.90
C ASP A 429 -20.38 21.32 0.61
N PRO A 430 -20.29 21.88 -0.62
CA PRO A 430 -19.25 22.83 -0.96
C PRO A 430 -19.36 24.15 -0.18
N GLN A 431 -20.52 24.47 0.40
CA GLN A 431 -20.72 25.69 1.18
C GLN A 431 -20.22 25.54 2.61
N THR A 432 -20.23 24.33 3.19
CA THR A 432 -19.91 24.12 4.61
C THR A 432 -18.65 23.29 4.85
N VAL A 433 -18.08 22.66 3.82
CA VAL A 433 -16.88 21.83 3.97
C VAL A 433 -15.73 22.63 4.60
N ARG A 434 -15.16 22.14 5.70
CA ARG A 434 -14.04 22.77 6.40
C ARG A 434 -13.33 21.79 7.34
N ASP A 435 -12.07 22.07 7.62
CA ASP A 435 -11.37 21.49 8.76
C ASP A 435 -11.92 22.04 10.09
N VAL A 436 -12.08 21.13 11.05
CA VAL A 436 -12.46 21.47 12.44
C VAL A 436 -11.29 21.26 13.39
N ALA A 437 -10.41 20.31 13.07
CA ALA A 437 -9.19 20.04 13.81
C ALA A 437 -8.32 21.29 13.95
N SER A 438 -7.92 21.58 15.18
CA SER A 438 -7.03 22.68 15.53
C SER A 438 -5.81 22.13 16.25
N PHE A 439 -4.77 22.94 16.48
CA PHE A 439 -3.63 22.46 17.25
C PHE A 439 -3.95 22.12 18.71
N ALA A 440 -4.94 22.78 19.30
CA ALA A 440 -5.38 22.53 20.68
C ALA A 440 -6.31 21.30 20.78
N ASP A 441 -7.07 21.04 19.72
CA ASP A 441 -7.95 19.87 19.60
C ASP A 441 -7.82 19.25 18.20
N PRO A 442 -6.76 18.45 17.99
CA PRO A 442 -6.38 18.01 16.64
C PRO A 442 -7.13 16.79 16.15
N LYS A 443 -7.92 16.11 17.00
CA LYS A 443 -8.61 14.85 16.67
C LYS A 443 -10.09 15.06 16.39
N GLN A 444 -10.42 16.07 15.58
CA GLN A 444 -11.79 16.45 15.25
C GLN A 444 -12.15 16.09 13.81
N PRO A 445 -13.23 15.32 13.57
CA PRO A 445 -13.77 15.09 12.24
C PRO A 445 -14.13 16.40 11.55
N ALA A 446 -13.96 16.45 10.23
CA ALA A 446 -14.34 17.60 9.43
C ALA A 446 -15.86 17.85 9.43
N ASP A 447 -16.24 19.06 9.04
CA ASP A 447 -17.62 19.42 8.74
C ASP A 447 -17.84 19.41 7.21
N GLY A 448 -19.08 19.16 6.79
CA GLY A 448 -19.50 19.21 5.38
C GLY A 448 -19.19 17.97 4.54
N ILE A 449 -18.44 16.99 5.05
CA ILE A 449 -18.36 15.65 4.43
C ILE A 449 -19.61 14.86 4.84
N GLU A 450 -20.45 14.50 3.86
CA GLU A 450 -21.75 13.88 4.13
C GLU A 450 -21.76 12.38 3.88
N ALA A 451 -20.99 11.90 2.90
CA ALA A 451 -20.84 10.48 2.66
C ALA A 451 -19.51 10.16 1.98
N VAL A 452 -18.93 9.01 2.33
CA VAL A 452 -17.75 8.45 1.68
C VAL A 452 -18.02 6.99 1.34
N MET A 453 -17.79 6.65 0.08
CA MET A 453 -17.94 5.31 -0.47
C MET A 453 -16.58 4.80 -0.91
N VAL A 454 -16.24 3.56 -0.56
CA VAL A 454 -15.00 2.89 -0.95
C VAL A 454 -15.38 1.57 -1.63
N ASN A 455 -14.92 1.36 -2.86
CA ASN A 455 -15.26 0.20 -3.68
C ASN A 455 -16.77 -0.14 -3.65
N GLY A 456 -17.63 0.89 -3.78
CA GLY A 456 -19.09 0.72 -3.82
C GLY A 456 -19.79 0.52 -2.47
N VAL A 457 -19.03 0.37 -1.38
CA VAL A 457 -19.55 0.25 -0.01
C VAL A 457 -19.58 1.62 0.65
N MET A 458 -20.73 2.01 1.20
CA MET A 458 -20.81 3.21 2.02
C MET A 458 -19.98 3.00 3.29
N SER A 459 -18.91 3.76 3.44
CA SER A 459 -17.96 3.64 4.55
C SER A 459 -18.11 4.73 5.59
N TYR A 460 -18.58 5.92 5.21
CA TYR A 460 -18.90 7.02 6.12
C TYR A 460 -20.25 7.63 5.76
N GLY A 461 -21.11 7.86 6.75
CA GLY A 461 -22.45 8.43 6.56
C GLY A 461 -22.62 9.82 7.17
N SER A 462 -23.76 10.43 6.89
CA SER A 462 -24.11 11.79 7.35
C SER A 462 -24.30 11.90 8.86
N ASP A 463 -24.44 10.77 9.56
CA ASP A 463 -24.42 10.68 11.02
C ASP A 463 -22.99 10.71 11.60
N LYS A 464 -21.98 10.96 10.74
CA LYS A 464 -20.56 10.96 11.06
C LYS A 464 -20.03 9.62 11.57
N LYS A 465 -20.72 8.51 11.27
CA LYS A 465 -20.30 7.16 11.67
C LYS A 465 -19.76 6.36 10.50
N ILE A 466 -18.97 5.36 10.87
CA ILE A 466 -18.44 4.37 9.95
C ILE A 466 -19.51 3.31 9.73
N THR A 467 -19.85 3.07 8.47
CA THR A 467 -20.98 2.21 8.08
C THR A 467 -20.54 0.89 7.45
N GLY A 468 -19.34 0.84 6.87
CA GLY A 468 -18.83 -0.36 6.19
C GLY A 468 -17.35 -0.24 5.83
N ARG A 469 -16.70 -1.38 5.59
CA ARG A 469 -15.27 -1.44 5.23
C ARG A 469 -15.07 -2.28 3.98
N ALA A 470 -14.41 -1.72 2.98
CA ALA A 470 -14.18 -2.36 1.69
C ALA A 470 -12.86 -1.94 1.03
N GLY A 471 -11.96 -1.33 1.79
CA GLY A 471 -10.63 -0.99 1.33
C GLY A 471 -9.80 -2.24 1.03
N VAL A 472 -8.99 -2.13 -0.02
CA VAL A 472 -8.12 -3.20 -0.53
C VAL A 472 -6.69 -2.69 -0.70
N SER A 473 -5.74 -3.61 -0.81
CA SER A 473 -4.38 -3.29 -1.25
C SER A 473 -4.40 -2.86 -2.73
N CYS A 474 -3.75 -1.74 -3.04
CA CYS A 474 -3.57 -1.24 -4.41
C CYS A 474 -2.28 -1.78 -5.07
N ALA A 475 -1.74 -2.89 -4.57
CA ALA A 475 -0.51 -3.47 -5.10
C ALA A 475 -0.67 -3.82 -6.61
N ALA A 476 0.26 -3.34 -7.43
CA ALA A 476 0.23 -3.59 -8.88
C ALA A 476 0.26 -5.11 -9.15
N GLY A 477 -0.68 -5.60 -9.95
CA GLY A 477 -0.75 -7.02 -10.31
C GLY A 477 -1.54 -7.93 -9.35
N TRP A 478 -2.06 -7.41 -8.23
CA TRP A 478 -2.94 -8.18 -7.33
C TRP A 478 -4.39 -8.32 -7.81
N THR A 479 -4.72 -7.85 -9.02
CA THR A 479 -6.01 -8.10 -9.67
C THR A 479 -6.06 -9.44 -10.41
N LYS A 480 -5.60 -10.49 -9.75
CA LYS A 480 -6.06 -11.85 -10.04
C LYS A 480 -6.25 -12.54 -8.70
N GLU A 481 -7.44 -13.06 -8.52
CA GLU A 481 -7.79 -14.00 -7.46
C GLU A 481 -6.63 -14.98 -7.20
N LEU A 482 -5.76 -14.70 -6.23
CA LEU A 482 -5.16 -15.76 -5.41
C LEU A 482 -6.24 -16.22 -4.42
N ASN A 483 -7.44 -16.53 -4.93
CA ASN A 483 -8.19 -17.63 -4.38
C ASN A 483 -7.32 -18.85 -4.65
N MET A 484 -6.40 -19.16 -3.73
CA MET A 484 -5.83 -20.49 -3.65
C MET A 484 -6.97 -21.45 -3.29
N SER A 485 -7.84 -21.73 -4.26
CA SER A 485 -8.91 -22.69 -4.10
C SER A 485 -8.25 -24.06 -4.12
N ILE A 486 -8.21 -24.71 -2.97
CA ILE A 486 -7.79 -26.11 -2.88
C ILE A 486 -8.87 -26.94 -3.54
N LYS A 487 -8.59 -27.48 -4.72
CA LYS A 487 -9.50 -28.37 -5.44
C LYS A 487 -9.13 -29.81 -5.13
N ARG A 488 -10.11 -30.61 -4.71
CA ARG A 488 -9.92 -32.03 -4.40
C ARG A 488 -10.64 -32.88 -5.44
N TYR A 489 -9.95 -33.86 -5.99
CA TYR A 489 -10.46 -34.77 -7.01
C TYR A 489 -10.82 -36.13 -6.39
N GLY A 490 -12.01 -36.65 -6.71
CA GLY A 490 -12.44 -37.97 -6.23
C GLY A 490 -12.70 -38.05 -4.73
N VAL A 491 -13.26 -37.00 -4.12
CA VAL A 491 -13.67 -37.00 -2.69
C VAL A 491 -14.96 -37.78 -2.43
N GLU A 492 -15.76 -38.04 -3.47
CA GLU A 492 -16.97 -38.85 -3.42
C GLU A 492 -16.73 -40.19 -4.12
N GLY A 493 -17.15 -41.30 -3.50
CA GLY A 493 -17.25 -42.60 -4.17
C GLY A 493 -15.97 -43.42 -4.37
N GLY A 494 -14.84 -43.09 -3.74
CA GLY A 494 -13.66 -43.95 -3.77
C GLY A 494 -13.91 -45.26 -3.02
N THR A 495 -13.86 -46.40 -3.72
CA THR A 495 -13.98 -47.75 -3.14
C THR A 495 -12.61 -48.45 -3.10
N GLY A 496 -12.14 -48.74 -1.90
CA GLY A 496 -11.00 -49.61 -1.64
C GLY A 496 -11.39 -51.10 -1.76
N THR A 497 -10.42 -51.97 -1.49
CA THR A 497 -10.63 -53.42 -1.52
C THR A 497 -11.79 -53.83 -0.60
N GLY A 498 -12.64 -54.74 -1.09
CA GLY A 498 -13.83 -55.17 -0.36
C GLY A 498 -14.95 -54.12 -0.26
N GLY A 499 -14.92 -53.06 -1.07
CA GLY A 499 -15.99 -52.05 -1.14
C GLY A 499 -15.93 -50.97 -0.06
N GLN A 500 -14.80 -50.83 0.65
CA GLN A 500 -14.63 -49.83 1.70
C GLN A 500 -14.57 -48.40 1.13
N HIS A 501 -15.17 -47.43 1.81
CA HIS A 501 -15.06 -46.03 1.42
C HIS A 501 -13.71 -45.43 1.87
N LEU A 502 -12.96 -44.84 0.95
CA LEU A 502 -11.64 -44.27 1.24
C LEU A 502 -11.75 -42.85 1.83
N PRO A 503 -11.08 -42.54 2.97
CA PRO A 503 -11.21 -41.25 3.65
C PRO A 503 -10.27 -40.15 3.09
N PHE A 504 -9.87 -40.25 1.83
CA PHE A 504 -8.92 -39.33 1.19
C PHE A 504 -9.26 -39.10 -0.29
N ALA A 505 -8.81 -37.97 -0.83
CA ALA A 505 -8.98 -37.63 -2.24
C ALA A 505 -8.00 -38.41 -3.14
N ARG A 506 -8.36 -38.63 -4.41
CA ARG A 506 -7.46 -39.20 -5.42
C ARG A 506 -6.34 -38.23 -5.81
N ALA A 507 -6.63 -36.93 -5.80
CA ALA A 507 -5.63 -35.88 -5.95
C ALA A 507 -6.08 -34.56 -5.31
N VAL A 508 -5.12 -33.67 -5.06
CA VAL A 508 -5.35 -32.30 -4.59
C VAL A 508 -4.55 -31.32 -5.45
N GLU A 509 -5.21 -30.26 -5.92
CA GLU A 509 -4.62 -29.17 -6.69
C GLU A 509 -4.62 -27.87 -5.88
N ALA A 510 -3.47 -27.18 -5.85
CA ALA A 510 -3.31 -25.88 -5.22
C ALA A 510 -2.17 -25.08 -5.86
N GLY A 511 -2.46 -23.88 -6.37
CA GLY A 511 -1.44 -22.94 -6.88
C GLY A 511 -0.54 -23.53 -7.97
N GLY A 512 -1.12 -24.18 -8.98
CA GLY A 512 -0.39 -24.83 -10.07
C GLY A 512 0.23 -26.19 -9.72
N TRP A 513 0.22 -26.62 -8.46
CA TRP A 513 0.67 -27.95 -8.02
C TRP A 513 -0.47 -28.96 -8.02
N LEU A 514 -0.18 -30.19 -8.43
CA LEU A 514 -1.07 -31.34 -8.29
C LEU A 514 -0.36 -32.47 -7.54
N TYR A 515 -0.98 -32.95 -6.46
CA TYR A 515 -0.51 -34.10 -5.67
C TYR A 515 -1.47 -35.26 -5.89
N VAL A 516 -1.01 -36.33 -6.56
CA VAL A 516 -1.77 -37.55 -6.79
C VAL A 516 -1.49 -38.54 -5.66
N SER A 517 -2.55 -39.04 -5.01
CA SER A 517 -2.44 -40.07 -3.98
C SER A 517 -1.88 -41.37 -4.55
N GLY A 518 -1.21 -42.18 -3.73
CA GLY A 518 -0.62 -43.45 -4.17
C GLY A 518 -1.61 -44.33 -4.92
N GLN A 519 -1.23 -44.73 -6.14
CA GLN A 519 -2.01 -45.60 -7.01
C GLN A 519 -1.39 -46.99 -7.07
N THR A 520 -2.23 -47.99 -6.85
CA THR A 520 -1.94 -49.42 -7.00
C THR A 520 -2.52 -49.92 -8.33
N PRO A 521 -2.19 -51.15 -8.78
CA PRO A 521 -2.75 -51.76 -9.99
C PRO A 521 -4.21 -52.20 -9.79
N MET A 522 -5.07 -51.29 -9.39
CA MET A 522 -6.48 -51.57 -9.14
C MET A 522 -7.37 -51.08 -10.28
N LYS A 523 -8.45 -51.81 -10.52
CA LYS A 523 -9.55 -51.44 -11.41
C LYS A 523 -10.87 -51.80 -10.75
N ASN A 524 -11.81 -50.84 -10.70
CA ASN A 524 -13.13 -51.03 -10.08
C ASN A 524 -13.08 -51.56 -8.62
N GLY A 525 -12.07 -51.15 -7.84
CA GLY A 525 -11.94 -51.56 -6.43
C GLY A 525 -11.26 -52.92 -6.20
N GLU A 526 -10.78 -53.59 -7.24
CA GLU A 526 -10.08 -54.87 -7.15
C GLU A 526 -8.65 -54.77 -7.72
N VAL A 527 -7.72 -55.49 -7.10
CA VAL A 527 -6.35 -55.62 -7.61
C VAL A 527 -6.37 -56.46 -8.86
N VAL A 528 -5.78 -55.95 -9.93
CA VAL A 528 -5.59 -56.72 -11.14
C VAL A 528 -4.40 -57.67 -10.94
N GLU A 529 -4.68 -58.97 -10.98
CA GLU A 529 -3.64 -60.00 -10.97
C GLU A 529 -2.70 -59.83 -12.16
N GLY A 530 -1.40 -60.04 -11.93
CA GLY A 530 -0.41 -59.90 -12.99
C GLY A 530 1.02 -59.92 -12.50
N GLY A 531 1.94 -59.95 -13.47
CA GLY A 531 3.36 -59.75 -13.20
C GLY A 531 3.66 -58.31 -12.80
N ILE A 532 4.87 -58.06 -12.32
CA ILE A 532 5.32 -56.70 -11.99
C ILE A 532 5.16 -55.74 -13.17
N VAL A 533 5.41 -56.18 -14.41
CA VAL A 533 5.32 -55.33 -15.60
C VAL A 533 3.90 -54.82 -15.79
N ASP A 534 2.91 -55.71 -15.74
CA ASP A 534 1.50 -55.37 -15.94
C ASP A 534 0.98 -54.48 -14.81
N GLN A 535 1.33 -54.81 -13.57
CA GLN A 535 0.96 -54.02 -12.40
C GLN A 535 1.62 -52.64 -12.38
N SER A 536 2.89 -52.53 -12.79
CA SER A 536 3.56 -51.23 -12.90
C SER A 536 2.91 -50.33 -13.94
N ARG A 537 2.54 -50.91 -15.08
CA ARG A 537 1.90 -50.17 -16.16
C ARG A 537 0.53 -49.63 -15.72
N LEU A 538 -0.26 -50.46 -15.04
CA LEU A 538 -1.56 -50.04 -14.54
C LEU A 538 -1.46 -48.99 -13.42
N ALA A 539 -0.53 -49.15 -12.47
CA ALA A 539 -0.32 -48.16 -11.41
C ALA A 539 0.07 -46.79 -11.97
N ILE A 540 1.01 -46.75 -12.93
CA ILE A 540 1.39 -45.49 -13.59
C ILE A 540 0.23 -44.94 -14.43
N GLN A 541 -0.50 -45.78 -15.17
CA GLN A 541 -1.65 -45.35 -15.96
C GLN A 541 -2.75 -44.74 -15.08
N ASN A 542 -3.03 -45.31 -13.91
CA ASN A 542 -3.99 -44.75 -12.96
C ASN A 542 -3.59 -43.33 -12.51
N CYS A 543 -2.29 -43.09 -12.26
CA CYS A 543 -1.80 -41.73 -12.00
C CYS A 543 -2.00 -40.80 -13.20
N VAL A 544 -1.70 -41.28 -14.42
CA VAL A 544 -1.86 -40.53 -15.67
C VAL A 544 -3.32 -40.16 -15.91
N ASP A 545 -4.26 -41.06 -15.65
CA ASP A 545 -5.69 -40.80 -15.83
C ASP A 545 -6.18 -39.73 -14.84
N ILE A 546 -5.77 -39.81 -13.57
CA ILE A 546 -6.13 -38.81 -12.53
C ILE A 546 -5.54 -37.44 -12.87
N MET A 547 -4.27 -37.37 -13.26
CA MET A 547 -3.66 -36.09 -13.62
C MET A 547 -4.25 -35.52 -14.91
N SER A 548 -4.61 -36.36 -15.89
CA SER A 548 -5.26 -35.93 -17.12
C SER A 548 -6.69 -35.43 -16.87
N GLU A 549 -7.42 -36.04 -15.93
CA GLU A 549 -8.71 -35.53 -15.43
C GLU A 549 -8.57 -34.14 -14.81
N ALA A 550 -7.47 -33.88 -14.09
CA ALA A 550 -7.11 -32.56 -13.59
C ALA A 550 -6.56 -31.62 -14.69
N GLY A 551 -6.31 -32.13 -15.89
CA GLY A 551 -5.81 -31.42 -17.07
C GLY A 551 -4.29 -31.14 -17.05
N TYR A 552 -3.53 -31.99 -16.37
CA TYR A 552 -2.07 -32.05 -16.43
C TYR A 552 -1.62 -33.12 -17.44
N THR A 553 -0.39 -32.97 -17.93
CA THR A 553 0.24 -33.85 -18.92
C THR A 553 1.51 -34.47 -18.36
N LEU A 554 2.04 -35.53 -18.99
CA LEU A 554 3.29 -36.17 -18.55
C LEU A 554 4.48 -35.20 -18.42
N ALA A 555 4.49 -34.11 -19.21
CA ALA A 555 5.53 -33.07 -19.14
C ALA A 555 5.47 -32.23 -17.85
N ASP A 556 4.31 -32.21 -17.18
CA ASP A 556 4.12 -31.48 -15.93
C ASP A 556 4.58 -32.29 -14.71
N VAL A 557 4.93 -33.58 -14.88
CA VAL A 557 5.38 -34.43 -13.76
C VAL A 557 6.78 -34.02 -13.34
N VAL A 558 6.92 -33.61 -12.08
CA VAL A 558 8.20 -33.15 -11.52
C VAL A 558 8.80 -34.14 -10.52
N HIS A 559 7.97 -34.95 -9.86
CA HIS A 559 8.42 -35.95 -8.90
C HIS A 559 7.55 -37.21 -8.89
N VAL A 560 8.18 -38.38 -8.71
CA VAL A 560 7.51 -39.68 -8.56
C VAL A 560 8.06 -40.44 -7.35
N LYS A 561 7.20 -40.96 -6.46
CA LYS A 561 7.58 -41.96 -5.46
C LYS A 561 7.11 -43.33 -5.92
N VAL A 562 7.97 -44.32 -5.73
CA VAL A 562 7.69 -45.71 -6.08
C VAL A 562 7.97 -46.60 -4.89
N ILE A 563 7.02 -47.46 -4.55
CA ILE A 563 7.18 -48.49 -3.52
C ILE A 563 7.01 -49.84 -4.20
N LEU A 564 8.02 -50.70 -4.10
CA LEU A 564 7.99 -52.08 -4.60
C LEU A 564 7.94 -53.04 -3.41
N THR A 565 7.27 -54.19 -3.54
CA THR A 565 7.31 -55.22 -2.48
C THR A 565 8.58 -56.07 -2.52
N ASP A 566 9.34 -56.03 -3.62
CA ASP A 566 10.56 -56.81 -3.77
C ASP A 566 11.60 -56.05 -4.61
N SER A 567 12.86 -56.00 -4.17
CA SER A 567 13.95 -55.34 -4.89
C SER A 567 14.23 -55.96 -6.27
N ARG A 568 13.91 -57.24 -6.46
CA ARG A 568 14.07 -57.96 -7.74
C ARG A 568 13.18 -57.39 -8.85
N TYR A 569 12.13 -56.66 -8.49
CA TYR A 569 11.19 -56.02 -9.42
C TYR A 569 11.74 -54.74 -10.06
N PHE A 570 12.79 -54.15 -9.48
CA PHE A 570 13.31 -52.84 -9.87
C PHE A 570 13.66 -52.72 -11.36
N GLN A 571 14.31 -53.73 -11.95
CA GLN A 571 14.69 -53.69 -13.36
C GLN A 571 13.46 -53.76 -14.29
N SER A 572 12.46 -54.56 -13.93
CA SER A 572 11.21 -54.67 -14.69
C SER A 572 10.38 -53.39 -14.58
N PHE A 573 10.27 -52.81 -13.40
CA PHE A 573 9.62 -51.52 -13.20
C PHE A 573 10.28 -50.41 -14.02
N ASN A 574 11.61 -50.34 -14.03
CA ASN A 574 12.35 -49.32 -14.78
C ASN A 574 12.17 -49.40 -16.31
N LYS A 575 11.79 -50.56 -16.86
CA LYS A 575 11.42 -50.67 -18.28
C LYS A 575 10.10 -49.95 -18.53
N VAL A 576 9.09 -50.23 -17.71
CA VAL A 576 7.78 -49.57 -17.80
C VAL A 576 7.89 -48.07 -17.53
N PHE A 577 8.65 -47.66 -16.50
CA PHE A 577 8.85 -46.25 -16.19
C PHE A 577 9.40 -45.44 -17.38
N ARG A 578 10.33 -46.03 -18.16
CA ARG A 578 10.87 -45.42 -19.37
C ARG A 578 9.85 -45.30 -20.51
N GLU A 579 8.85 -46.18 -20.56
CA GLU A 579 7.75 -46.11 -21.55
C GLU A 579 6.94 -44.81 -21.36
N PHE A 580 6.78 -44.33 -20.12
CA PHE A 580 5.99 -43.13 -19.81
C PHE A 580 6.82 -41.84 -19.76
N PHE A 581 8.03 -41.88 -19.20
CA PHE A 581 8.81 -40.66 -18.89
C PHE A 581 10.10 -40.53 -19.69
N GLY A 582 10.32 -41.37 -20.71
CA GLY A 582 11.60 -41.48 -21.41
C GLY A 582 12.17 -40.16 -21.94
N ASP A 583 11.32 -39.29 -22.47
CA ASP A 583 11.74 -38.02 -23.07
C ASP A 583 12.00 -36.92 -22.03
N ASN A 584 11.37 -37.00 -20.85
CA ASN A 584 11.46 -36.01 -19.78
C ASN A 584 11.31 -36.70 -18.41
N PRO A 585 12.37 -37.34 -17.88
CA PRO A 585 12.27 -38.10 -16.64
C PRO A 585 12.12 -37.17 -15.41
N PRO A 586 11.09 -37.36 -14.57
CA PRO A 586 10.95 -36.60 -13.34
C PRO A 586 11.97 -37.03 -12.28
N ALA A 587 12.15 -36.19 -11.25
CA ALA A 587 12.85 -36.61 -10.04
C ALA A 587 12.12 -37.82 -9.42
N ARG A 588 12.86 -38.77 -8.84
CA ARG A 588 12.24 -40.00 -8.34
C ARG A 588 12.96 -40.56 -7.12
N ILE A 589 12.17 -41.09 -6.19
CA ILE A 589 12.61 -42.04 -5.18
C ILE A 589 11.92 -43.40 -5.39
N CYS A 590 12.67 -44.49 -5.21
CA CYS A 590 12.14 -45.85 -5.25
C CYS A 590 12.62 -46.61 -4.02
N CYS A 591 11.71 -47.16 -3.23
CA CYS A 591 12.02 -47.95 -2.05
C CYS A 591 11.32 -49.32 -2.08
N VAL A 592 11.71 -50.19 -1.15
CA VAL A 592 11.10 -51.50 -0.95
C VAL A 592 10.41 -51.53 0.41
N ALA A 593 9.11 -51.84 0.43
CA ALA A 593 8.30 -51.94 1.64
C ALA A 593 7.07 -52.82 1.38
N ASP A 594 6.47 -53.34 2.45
CA ASP A 594 5.17 -54.02 2.38
C ASP A 594 4.07 -53.01 2.05
N LEU A 595 3.13 -53.43 1.19
CA LEU A 595 1.99 -52.61 0.75
C LEU A 595 0.72 -53.01 1.52
N VAL A 596 -0.18 -52.05 1.70
CA VAL A 596 -1.47 -52.25 2.41
C VAL A 596 -2.42 -53.16 1.63
N VAL A 597 -2.24 -53.23 0.31
CA VAL A 597 -3.02 -54.05 -0.61
C VAL A 597 -2.10 -55.10 -1.23
N ASP A 598 -2.58 -56.33 -1.42
CA ASP A 598 -1.82 -57.45 -2.00
C ASP A 598 -1.50 -57.23 -3.48
N CYS A 599 -0.49 -56.41 -3.73
CA CYS A 599 0.02 -56.04 -5.04
C CYS A 599 1.54 -55.85 -4.99
N LYS A 600 2.18 -55.64 -6.14
CA LYS A 600 3.65 -55.61 -6.25
C LYS A 600 4.24 -54.19 -6.25
N VAL A 601 3.40 -53.17 -6.47
CA VAL A 601 3.84 -51.79 -6.68
C VAL A 601 2.76 -50.77 -6.34
N GLU A 602 3.18 -49.67 -5.74
CA GLU A 602 2.40 -48.44 -5.56
C GLU A 602 3.21 -47.25 -6.08
N VAL A 603 2.54 -46.31 -6.76
CA VAL A 603 3.15 -45.13 -7.39
C VAL A 603 2.41 -43.86 -6.97
N ASP A 604 3.13 -42.84 -6.52
CA ASP A 604 2.60 -41.48 -6.33
C ASP A 604 3.30 -40.49 -7.26
N VAL A 605 2.58 -39.43 -7.65
CA VAL A 605 3.04 -38.46 -8.64
C VAL A 605 2.76 -37.03 -8.16
N THR A 606 3.73 -36.15 -8.33
CA THR A 606 3.58 -34.70 -8.13
C THR A 606 3.83 -33.97 -9.44
N CYS A 607 2.91 -33.07 -9.79
CA CYS A 607 2.98 -32.26 -11.01
C CYS A 607 3.04 -30.76 -10.69
N TYR A 608 3.62 -29.99 -11.60
CA TYR A 608 3.60 -28.53 -11.57
C TYR A 608 3.39 -27.95 -12.96
N ASN A 609 2.47 -26.99 -13.08
CA ASN A 609 2.23 -26.26 -14.32
C ASN A 609 2.05 -24.76 -14.03
N ALA A 610 3.03 -23.96 -14.46
CA ALA A 610 3.03 -22.52 -14.23
C ALA A 610 1.90 -21.76 -14.94
N ALA A 611 1.31 -22.31 -16.01
CA ALA A 611 0.17 -21.69 -16.69
C ALA A 611 -1.15 -21.82 -15.91
N ARG A 612 -1.14 -22.56 -14.79
CA ARG A 612 -2.27 -22.77 -13.88
C ARG A 612 -2.17 -21.94 -12.58
N VAL A 613 -1.19 -21.04 -12.51
CA VAL A 613 -0.96 -20.12 -11.38
C VAL A 613 -1.72 -18.81 -11.60
#